data_AF-A0A952REN9-F1
#
_entry.id   AF-A0A952REN9-F1
#
_cell.length_a   1.000
_cell.length_b   1.000
_cell.length_c   1.000
_cell.angle_alpha   90.00
_cell.angle_beta   90.00
_cell.angle_gamma   90.00
#
_symmetry.space_group_name_H-M   'P 1'
#
loop_
_entity.id
_entity.type
_entity.pdbx_description
1 polymer ?
#
loop_
_entity_poly.entity_id
_entity_poly.type
_entity_poly.pdbx_seq_one_letter_code
_entity_poly.pdbx_strand_id
1 'polypeptide(L)'
;MNLEEDRIKQEDAEKKRKADAEVQARLDAERSAREAEEARLNAEQERRRQEDQRQREETARLEAIRQGEVERARVDAENQARHRAMQQQQDHERQLAALSQDKKKKQLTYVIVGVVAVLIFGGAGGGYAFWSSQQEAARIQALKDEEIAAKNQQLEKLMADLKTQQEQMTAAQSELANAKSDADVAIAKAKLAEAQKQQQQTQANIAAVRAGKGPKPATNTSSGGGSTKCNCQPGDPLCGCVQ
;
A
#
# COMPACT_ATOMS: atom_id res chain seq x y z
N MET A 1 -55.86 -3.40 -95.18
CA MET A 1 -55.38 -2.22 -94.42
C MET A 1 -54.94 -2.62 -92.99
N ASN A 2 -54.22 -3.73 -92.79
CA ASN A 2 -53.85 -4.21 -91.43
C ASN A 2 -52.33 -4.22 -91.16
N LEU A 3 -51.50 -3.92 -92.17
CA LEU A 3 -50.03 -3.96 -92.04
C LEU A 3 -49.46 -2.75 -91.26
N GLU A 4 -50.18 -1.63 -91.26
CA GLU A 4 -49.75 -0.42 -90.54
C GLU A 4 -50.09 -0.51 -89.05
N GLU A 5 -51.24 -1.08 -88.69
CA GLU A 5 -51.58 -1.35 -87.29
C GLU A 5 -50.62 -2.36 -86.66
N ASP A 6 -50.19 -3.39 -87.38
CA ASP A 6 -49.24 -4.38 -86.86
C ASP A 6 -47.83 -3.78 -86.65
N ARG A 7 -47.39 -2.86 -87.52
CA ARG A 7 -46.12 -2.14 -87.32
C ARG A 7 -46.17 -1.23 -86.10
N ILE A 8 -47.28 -0.51 -85.91
CA ILE A 8 -47.48 0.36 -84.74
C ILE A 8 -47.50 -0.47 -83.44
N LYS A 9 -48.20 -1.61 -83.43
CA LYS A 9 -48.22 -2.52 -82.27
C LYS A 9 -46.83 -3.09 -81.96
N GLN A 10 -46.02 -3.40 -82.97
CA GLN A 10 -44.65 -3.88 -82.78
C GLN A 10 -43.74 -2.76 -82.24
N GLU A 11 -43.81 -1.55 -82.79
CA GLU A 11 -43.03 -0.40 -82.32
C GLU A 11 -43.41 -0.01 -80.88
N ASP A 12 -44.69 -0.03 -80.53
CA ASP A 12 -45.16 0.26 -79.18
C ASP A 12 -44.77 -0.84 -78.18
N ALA A 13 -44.81 -2.11 -78.59
CA ALA A 13 -44.32 -3.22 -77.77
C ALA A 13 -42.81 -3.14 -77.53
N GLU A 14 -42.02 -2.75 -78.54
CA GLU A 14 -40.58 -2.53 -78.39
C GLU A 14 -40.25 -1.34 -77.51
N LYS A 15 -40.96 -0.21 -77.68
CA LYS A 15 -40.82 0.96 -76.80
C LYS A 15 -41.15 0.62 -75.36
N LYS A 16 -42.24 -0.13 -75.12
CA LYS A 16 -42.63 -0.59 -73.79
C LYS A 16 -41.58 -1.50 -73.17
N ARG A 17 -41.06 -2.48 -73.93
CA ARG A 17 -39.96 -3.36 -73.46
C ARG A 17 -38.70 -2.59 -73.11
N LYS A 18 -38.32 -1.58 -73.90
CA LYS A 18 -37.15 -0.73 -73.62
C LYS A 18 -37.36 0.12 -72.36
N ALA A 19 -38.54 0.70 -72.18
CA ALA A 19 -38.88 1.47 -70.99
C ALA A 19 -38.90 0.57 -69.73
N ASP A 20 -39.50 -0.61 -69.81
CA ASP A 20 -39.55 -1.58 -68.70
C ASP A 20 -38.13 -2.06 -68.34
N ALA A 21 -37.28 -2.33 -69.34
CA ALA A 21 -35.88 -2.73 -69.11
C ALA A 21 -35.05 -1.60 -68.49
N GLU A 22 -35.27 -0.34 -68.87
CA GLU A 22 -34.59 0.80 -68.25
C GLU A 22 -35.02 1.00 -66.79
N VAL A 23 -36.32 0.85 -66.51
CA VAL A 23 -36.84 0.92 -65.12
C VAL A 23 -36.28 -0.22 -64.28
N GLN A 24 -36.23 -1.44 -64.80
CA GLN A 24 -35.61 -2.57 -64.09
C GLN A 24 -34.12 -2.34 -63.85
N ALA A 25 -33.37 -1.88 -64.86
CA ALA A 25 -31.96 -1.57 -64.71
C ALA A 25 -31.69 -0.49 -63.65
N ARG A 26 -32.55 0.54 -63.56
CA ARG A 26 -32.46 1.57 -62.51
C ARG A 26 -32.76 1.01 -61.12
N LEU A 27 -33.79 0.17 -60.98
CA LEU A 27 -34.13 -0.47 -59.70
C LEU A 27 -33.05 -1.43 -59.22
N ASP A 28 -32.46 -2.21 -60.13
CA ASP A 28 -31.39 -3.15 -59.79
C ASP A 28 -30.09 -2.41 -59.44
N ALA A 29 -29.79 -1.31 -60.15
CA ALA A 29 -28.67 -0.43 -59.80
C ALA A 29 -28.85 0.18 -58.39
N GLU A 30 -30.06 0.68 -58.08
CA GLU A 30 -30.36 1.23 -56.75
C GLU A 30 -30.27 0.18 -55.64
N ARG A 31 -30.76 -1.05 -55.87
CA ARG A 31 -30.60 -2.16 -54.92
C ARG A 31 -29.14 -2.52 -54.70
N SER A 32 -28.37 -2.67 -55.77
CA SER A 32 -26.94 -3.01 -55.67
C SER A 32 -26.15 -1.92 -54.93
N ALA A 33 -26.51 -0.64 -55.10
CA ALA A 33 -25.91 0.46 -54.37
C ALA A 33 -26.24 0.39 -52.87
N ARG A 34 -27.49 0.12 -52.50
CA ARG A 34 -27.91 -0.04 -51.10
C ARG A 34 -27.25 -1.25 -50.44
N GLU A 35 -27.20 -2.38 -51.12
CA GLU A 35 -26.55 -3.60 -50.63
C GLU A 35 -25.04 -3.38 -50.43
N ALA A 36 -24.37 -2.63 -51.32
CA ALA A 36 -22.97 -2.29 -51.16
C ALA A 36 -22.71 -1.35 -49.97
N GLU A 37 -23.60 -0.38 -49.71
CA GLU A 37 -23.52 0.48 -48.53
C GLU A 37 -23.77 -0.29 -47.23
N GLU A 38 -24.79 -1.15 -47.20
CA GLU A 38 -25.10 -1.99 -46.05
C GLU A 38 -23.97 -2.99 -45.76
N ALA A 39 -23.37 -3.59 -46.81
CA ALA A 39 -22.20 -4.45 -46.66
C ALA A 39 -21.00 -3.71 -46.07
N ARG A 40 -20.78 -2.44 -46.45
CA ARG A 40 -19.72 -1.61 -45.86
C ARG A 40 -19.98 -1.31 -44.39
N LEU A 41 -21.22 -0.95 -44.04
CA LEU A 41 -21.61 -0.68 -42.66
C LEU A 41 -21.48 -1.93 -41.77
N ASN A 42 -21.91 -3.09 -42.28
CA ASN A 42 -21.78 -4.36 -41.57
C ASN A 42 -20.32 -4.76 -41.38
N ALA A 43 -19.47 -4.60 -42.41
CA ALA A 43 -18.04 -4.88 -42.29
C ALA A 43 -17.34 -3.96 -41.28
N GLU A 44 -17.69 -2.67 -41.23
CA GLU A 44 -17.16 -1.75 -40.23
C GLU A 44 -17.66 -2.09 -38.81
N GLN A 45 -18.94 -2.42 -38.65
CA GLN A 45 -19.50 -2.81 -37.36
C GLN A 45 -18.86 -4.12 -36.85
N GLU A 46 -18.64 -5.10 -37.73
CA GLU A 46 -17.98 -6.34 -37.37
C GLU A 46 -16.52 -6.10 -36.98
N ARG A 47 -15.80 -5.22 -37.69
CA ARG A 47 -14.46 -4.80 -37.29
C ARG A 47 -14.44 -4.17 -35.90
N ARG A 48 -15.38 -3.26 -35.59
CA ARG A 48 -15.48 -2.65 -34.25
C ARG A 48 -15.76 -3.70 -33.18
N ARG A 49 -16.68 -4.64 -33.43
CA ARG A 49 -16.96 -5.74 -32.49
C ARG A 49 -15.73 -6.61 -32.25
N GLN A 50 -14.95 -6.92 -33.28
CA GLN A 50 -13.71 -7.68 -33.14
C GLN A 50 -12.64 -6.90 -32.38
N GLU A 51 -12.49 -5.60 -32.64
CA GLU A 51 -11.57 -4.72 -31.91
C GLU A 51 -11.96 -4.62 -30.43
N ASP A 52 -13.24 -4.46 -30.11
CA ASP A 52 -13.74 -4.45 -28.72
C ASP A 52 -13.51 -5.79 -28.01
N GLN A 53 -13.69 -6.91 -28.71
CA GLN A 53 -13.40 -8.25 -28.16
C GLN A 53 -11.91 -8.41 -27.87
N ARG A 54 -11.03 -8.00 -28.79
CA ARG A 54 -9.58 -8.04 -28.58
C ARG A 54 -9.18 -7.16 -27.41
N GLN A 55 -9.73 -5.96 -27.29
CA GLN A 55 -9.47 -5.08 -26.15
C GLN A 55 -9.89 -5.73 -24.84
N ARG A 56 -11.08 -6.35 -24.77
CA ARG A 56 -11.54 -7.06 -23.56
C ARG A 56 -10.63 -8.23 -23.20
N GLU A 57 -10.16 -8.98 -24.19
CA GLU A 57 -9.22 -10.07 -23.99
C GLU A 57 -7.86 -9.55 -23.50
N GLU A 58 -7.35 -8.47 -24.08
CA GLU A 58 -6.10 -7.82 -23.64
C GLU A 58 -6.22 -7.28 -22.21
N THR A 59 -7.33 -6.61 -21.87
CA THR A 59 -7.56 -6.14 -20.49
C THR A 59 -7.66 -7.30 -19.51
N ALA A 60 -8.38 -8.37 -19.87
CA ALA A 60 -8.50 -9.55 -19.01
C ALA A 60 -7.15 -10.26 -18.82
N ARG A 61 -6.32 -10.34 -19.87
CA ARG A 61 -4.95 -10.89 -19.78
C ARG A 61 -4.08 -10.03 -18.87
N LEU A 62 -4.11 -8.70 -19.01
CA LEU A 62 -3.33 -7.80 -18.16
C LEU A 62 -3.78 -7.87 -16.70
N GLU A 63 -5.08 -7.97 -16.44
CA GLU A 63 -5.61 -8.16 -15.10
C GLU A 63 -5.18 -9.50 -14.49
N ALA A 64 -5.23 -10.59 -15.27
CA ALA A 64 -4.75 -11.90 -14.83
C ALA A 64 -3.25 -11.88 -14.49
N ILE A 65 -2.43 -11.20 -15.28
CA ILE A 65 -0.99 -11.03 -14.99
C ILE A 65 -0.80 -10.24 -13.71
N ARG A 66 -1.50 -9.11 -13.52
CA ARG A 66 -1.41 -8.29 -12.31
C ARG A 66 -1.83 -9.08 -11.07
N GLN A 67 -2.90 -9.87 -11.14
CA GLN A 67 -3.32 -10.74 -10.05
C GLN A 67 -2.26 -11.79 -9.74
N GLY A 68 -1.70 -12.44 -10.76
CA GLY A 68 -0.61 -13.40 -10.60
C GLY A 68 0.65 -12.81 -9.97
N GLU A 69 1.03 -11.58 -10.32
CA GLU A 69 2.17 -10.88 -9.70
C GLU A 69 1.91 -10.54 -8.23
N VAL A 70 0.70 -10.10 -7.88
CA VAL A 70 0.32 -9.82 -6.49
C VAL A 70 0.32 -11.09 -5.64
N GLU A 71 -0.23 -12.19 -6.16
CA GLU A 71 -0.21 -13.47 -5.46
C GLU A 71 1.21 -14.00 -5.29
N ARG A 72 2.04 -13.92 -6.33
CA ARG A 72 3.46 -14.28 -6.24
C ARG A 72 4.20 -13.46 -5.20
N ALA A 73 3.99 -12.14 -5.18
CA ALA A 73 4.59 -11.27 -4.18
C ALA A 73 4.15 -11.62 -2.74
N ARG A 74 2.89 -12.01 -2.54
CA ARG A 74 2.38 -12.48 -1.24
C ARG A 74 3.05 -13.78 -0.82
N VAL A 75 3.14 -14.76 -1.72
CA VAL A 75 3.77 -16.06 -1.44
C VAL A 75 5.26 -15.89 -1.15
N ASP A 76 5.96 -15.06 -1.93
CA ASP A 76 7.38 -14.77 -1.72
C ASP A 76 7.62 -14.06 -0.37
N ALA A 77 6.75 -13.12 0.02
CA ALA A 77 6.80 -12.48 1.33
C ALA A 77 6.56 -13.47 2.49
N GLU A 78 5.59 -14.38 2.35
CA GLU A 78 5.32 -15.41 3.35
C GLU A 78 6.50 -16.39 3.48
N ASN A 79 7.04 -16.87 2.35
CA ASN A 79 8.20 -17.74 2.34
C ASN A 79 9.42 -17.06 2.96
N GLN A 80 9.67 -15.78 2.65
CA GLN A 80 10.75 -15.03 3.26
C GLN A 80 10.55 -14.85 4.76
N ALA A 81 9.32 -14.61 5.23
CA ALA A 81 9.02 -14.53 6.65
C ALA A 81 9.25 -15.89 7.36
N ARG A 82 8.82 -17.00 6.75
CA ARG A 82 9.08 -18.37 7.25
C ARG A 82 10.57 -18.66 7.35
N HIS A 83 11.36 -18.30 6.32
CA HIS A 83 12.81 -18.47 6.35
C HIS A 83 13.48 -17.64 7.45
N ARG A 84 13.08 -16.38 7.61
CA ARG A 84 13.61 -15.53 8.70
C ARG A 84 13.27 -16.06 10.08
N ALA A 85 12.04 -16.56 10.28
CA ALA A 85 11.64 -17.18 11.55
C ALA A 85 12.48 -18.43 11.86
N MET A 86 12.72 -19.29 10.86
CA MET A 86 13.57 -20.47 11.02
C MET A 86 15.04 -20.11 11.29
N GLN A 87 15.57 -19.09 10.62
CA GLN A 87 16.92 -18.58 10.87
C GLN A 87 17.08 -18.04 12.30
N GLN A 88 16.09 -17.28 12.79
CA GLN A 88 16.11 -16.78 14.16
C GLN A 88 16.12 -17.90 15.20
N GLN A 89 15.40 -19.01 14.96
CA GLN A 89 15.44 -20.17 15.84
C GLN A 89 16.82 -20.83 15.84
N GLN A 90 17.42 -21.04 14.67
CA GLN A 90 18.77 -21.62 14.57
C GLN A 90 19.83 -20.71 15.21
N ASP A 91 19.72 -19.39 15.04
CA ASP A 91 20.64 -18.44 15.67
C ASP A 91 20.48 -18.42 17.19
N HIS A 92 19.25 -18.55 17.71
CA HIS A 92 19.02 -18.68 19.13
C HIS A 92 19.61 -19.98 19.69
N GLU A 93 19.42 -21.10 19.00
CA GLU A 93 20.03 -22.38 19.37
C GLU A 93 21.56 -22.32 19.35
N ARG A 94 22.16 -21.65 18.36
CA ARG A 94 23.63 -21.44 18.30
C ARG A 94 24.12 -20.57 19.44
N GLN A 95 23.40 -19.50 19.78
CA GLN A 95 23.76 -18.65 20.92
C GLN A 95 23.63 -19.42 22.24
N LEU A 96 22.57 -20.19 22.43
CA LEU A 96 22.40 -21.06 23.59
C LEU A 96 23.50 -22.13 23.65
N ALA A 97 23.88 -22.72 22.51
CA ALA A 97 24.96 -23.70 22.43
C ALA A 97 26.31 -23.07 22.80
N ALA A 98 26.67 -21.91 22.24
CA ALA A 98 27.88 -21.16 22.57
C ALA A 98 27.91 -20.76 24.06
N LEU A 99 26.80 -20.20 24.57
CA LEU A 99 26.63 -19.88 25.98
C LEU A 99 26.70 -21.13 26.86
N SER A 100 26.18 -22.28 26.43
CA SER A 100 26.23 -23.52 27.21
C SER A 100 27.64 -24.11 27.27
N GLN A 101 28.42 -24.00 26.19
CA GLN A 101 29.82 -24.43 26.19
C GLN A 101 30.68 -23.52 27.06
N ASP A 102 30.50 -22.19 26.96
CA ASP A 102 31.19 -21.23 27.81
C ASP A 102 30.74 -21.33 29.27
N LYS A 103 29.45 -21.57 29.54
CA LYS A 103 28.94 -21.85 30.88
C LYS A 103 29.48 -23.16 31.41
N LYS A 104 29.66 -24.22 30.62
CA LYS A 104 30.27 -25.46 31.11
C LYS A 104 31.75 -25.25 31.47
N LYS A 105 32.51 -24.52 30.66
CA LYS A 105 33.91 -24.17 31.01
C LYS A 105 33.98 -23.26 32.24
N LYS A 106 33.17 -22.19 32.27
CA LYS A 106 33.14 -21.26 33.41
C LYS A 106 32.51 -21.88 34.66
N GLN A 107 31.46 -22.70 34.57
CA GLN A 107 30.93 -23.45 35.70
C GLN A 107 31.94 -24.45 36.22
N LEU A 108 32.73 -25.11 35.36
CA LEU A 108 33.79 -25.97 35.86
C LEU A 108 34.82 -25.15 36.67
N THR A 109 35.25 -24.00 36.14
CA THR A 109 36.16 -23.10 36.86
C THR A 109 35.52 -22.50 38.11
N TYR A 110 34.26 -22.09 38.08
CA TYR A 110 33.52 -21.53 39.23
C TYR A 110 33.08 -22.59 40.24
N VAL A 111 32.91 -23.85 39.85
CA VAL A 111 32.69 -24.97 40.78
C VAL A 111 34.01 -25.29 41.46
N ILE A 112 35.13 -25.32 40.73
CA ILE A 112 36.46 -25.50 41.33
C ILE A 112 36.78 -24.34 42.27
N VAL A 113 36.66 -23.09 41.81
CA VAL A 113 36.89 -21.88 42.63
C VAL A 113 35.84 -21.75 43.73
N GLY A 114 34.59 -22.13 43.48
CA GLY A 114 33.49 -22.09 44.45
C GLY A 114 33.63 -23.14 45.54
N VAL A 115 34.09 -24.35 45.22
CA VAL A 115 34.45 -25.37 46.22
C VAL A 115 35.62 -24.87 47.08
N VAL A 116 36.64 -24.27 46.47
CA VAL A 116 37.77 -23.65 47.20
C VAL A 116 37.31 -22.45 48.04
N ALA A 117 36.45 -21.58 47.52
CA ALA A 117 35.98 -20.38 48.20
C ALA A 117 34.91 -20.68 49.26
N VAL A 118 34.08 -21.71 49.11
CA VAL A 118 33.16 -22.19 50.17
C VAL A 118 33.93 -22.90 51.27
N LEU A 119 35.00 -23.63 50.94
CA LEU A 119 35.94 -24.16 51.94
C LEU A 119 36.64 -23.04 52.73
N ILE A 120 36.90 -21.88 52.12
CA ILE A 120 37.61 -20.76 52.75
C ILE A 120 36.65 -19.74 53.43
N PHE A 121 35.54 -19.39 52.80
CA PHE A 121 34.58 -18.35 53.22
C PHE A 121 33.20 -18.88 53.61
N GLY A 122 32.79 -20.05 53.11
CA GLY A 122 31.51 -20.69 53.44
C GLY A 122 31.41 -21.15 54.89
N GLY A 123 32.54 -21.25 55.60
CA GLY A 123 32.58 -21.41 57.04
C GLY A 123 32.13 -20.17 57.84
N ALA A 124 32.01 -18.98 57.23
CA ALA A 124 31.75 -17.75 58.00
C ALA A 124 30.88 -16.64 57.35
N GLY A 125 30.74 -16.53 56.01
CA GLY A 125 30.25 -15.28 55.38
C GLY A 125 28.99 -15.31 54.50
N GLY A 126 28.44 -16.48 54.16
CA GLY A 126 27.49 -16.63 53.04
C GLY A 126 26.10 -15.96 53.19
N GLY A 127 25.63 -15.70 54.41
CA GLY A 127 24.26 -15.23 54.66
C GLY A 127 24.01 -13.74 54.39
N TYR A 128 25.03 -12.88 54.46
CA TYR A 128 24.82 -11.42 54.48
C TYR A 128 24.79 -10.78 53.08
N ALA A 129 25.58 -11.28 52.13
CA ALA A 129 25.68 -10.71 50.78
C ALA A 129 24.43 -10.96 49.90
N PHE A 130 23.68 -12.04 50.18
CA PHE A 130 22.46 -12.36 49.44
C PHE A 130 21.30 -11.38 49.76
N TRP A 131 21.32 -10.75 50.93
CA TRP A 131 20.27 -9.83 51.37
C TRP A 131 20.44 -8.41 50.80
N SER A 132 21.68 -7.91 50.65
CA SER A 132 21.91 -6.56 50.08
C SER A 132 21.72 -6.51 48.56
N SER A 133 22.03 -7.61 47.86
CA SER A 133 21.86 -7.73 46.40
C SER A 133 20.39 -7.65 45.95
N GLN A 134 19.45 -8.11 46.78
CA GLN A 134 18.02 -8.07 46.47
C GLN A 134 17.45 -6.63 46.54
N GLN A 135 18.02 -5.76 47.37
CA GLN A 135 17.62 -4.35 47.50
C GLN A 135 18.03 -3.50 46.29
N GLU A 136 19.18 -3.80 45.67
CA GLU A 136 19.63 -3.11 44.45
C GLU A 136 18.84 -3.55 43.21
N ALA A 137 18.45 -4.82 43.13
CA ALA A 137 17.62 -5.34 42.04
C ALA A 137 16.23 -4.67 41.99
N ALA A 138 15.62 -4.41 43.15
CA ALA A 138 14.33 -3.72 43.24
C ALA A 138 14.40 -2.26 42.74
N ARG A 139 15.50 -1.54 42.99
CA ARG A 139 15.70 -0.17 42.49
C ARG A 139 15.93 -0.14 40.98
N ILE A 140 16.65 -1.11 40.43
CA ILE A 140 16.88 -1.23 38.98
C ILE A 140 15.59 -1.63 38.25
N GLN A 141 14.73 -2.44 38.86
CA GLN A 141 13.41 -2.77 38.29
C GLN A 141 12.49 -1.56 38.27
N ALA A 142 12.42 -0.77 39.35
CA ALA A 142 11.59 0.44 39.40
C ALA A 142 11.92 1.44 38.27
N LEU A 143 13.21 1.66 37.97
CA LEU A 143 13.63 2.54 36.87
C LEU A 143 13.23 2.01 35.48
N LYS A 144 13.24 0.68 35.29
CA LYS A 144 12.81 0.06 34.03
C LYS A 144 11.30 0.12 33.85
N ASP A 145 10.55 -0.06 34.94
CA ASP A 145 9.09 0.03 34.91
C ASP A 145 8.61 1.45 34.59
N GLU A 146 9.30 2.48 35.08
CA GLU A 146 9.04 3.88 34.68
C GLU A 146 9.28 4.12 33.18
N GLU A 147 10.37 3.59 32.62
CA GLU A 147 10.65 3.72 31.17
C GLU A 147 9.62 2.97 30.31
N ILE A 148 9.19 1.79 30.76
CA ILE A 148 8.17 0.99 30.08
C ILE A 148 6.81 1.69 30.15
N ALA A 149 6.43 2.24 31.31
CA ALA A 149 5.20 2.99 31.48
C ALA A 149 5.15 4.23 30.57
N ALA A 150 6.25 4.98 30.46
CA ALA A 150 6.35 6.12 29.58
C ALA A 150 6.23 5.74 28.09
N LYS A 151 6.86 4.63 27.65
CA LYS A 151 6.74 4.14 26.27
C LYS A 151 5.34 3.61 25.96
N ASN A 152 4.69 2.97 26.92
CA ASN A 152 3.32 2.50 26.77
C ASN A 152 2.34 3.67 26.61
N GLN A 153 2.49 4.74 27.40
CA GLN A 153 1.68 5.95 27.25
C GLN A 153 1.88 6.63 25.88
N GLN A 154 3.10 6.63 25.35
CA GLN A 154 3.36 7.16 24.00
C GLN A 154 2.73 6.29 22.91
N LEU A 155 2.81 4.97 23.04
CA LEU A 155 2.16 4.04 22.11
C LEU A 155 0.64 4.18 22.16
N GLU A 156 0.05 4.33 23.34
CA GLU A 156 -1.39 4.48 23.52
C GLU A 156 -1.90 5.79 22.91
N LYS A 157 -1.17 6.90 23.08
CA LYS A 157 -1.46 8.17 22.39
C LYS A 157 -1.38 8.03 20.87
N LEU A 158 -0.33 7.40 20.36
CA LEU A 158 -0.17 7.17 18.92
C LEU A 158 -1.24 6.23 18.34
N MET A 159 -1.67 5.22 19.11
CA MET A 159 -2.78 4.33 18.73
C MET A 159 -4.12 5.06 18.75
N ALA A 160 -4.35 5.90 19.75
CA ALA A 160 -5.53 6.75 19.81
C ALA A 160 -5.61 7.66 18.58
N ASP A 161 -4.52 8.38 18.26
CA ASP A 161 -4.44 9.23 17.05
C ASP A 161 -4.69 8.45 15.76
N LEU A 162 -4.17 7.23 15.64
CA LEU A 162 -4.40 6.36 14.48
C LEU A 162 -5.89 6.01 14.34
N LYS A 163 -6.57 5.75 15.45
CA LYS A 163 -7.99 5.43 15.48
C LYS A 163 -8.83 6.64 15.08
N THR A 164 -8.51 7.83 15.60
CA THR A 164 -9.17 9.09 15.21
C THR A 164 -8.98 9.38 13.72
N GLN A 165 -7.77 9.18 13.18
CA GLN A 165 -7.51 9.33 11.74
C GLN A 165 -8.28 8.32 10.90
N GLN A 166 -8.43 7.09 11.37
CA GLN A 166 -9.19 6.05 10.68
C GLN A 166 -10.69 6.39 10.63
N GLU A 167 -11.25 6.91 11.72
CA GLU A 167 -12.63 7.40 11.76
C GLU A 167 -12.83 8.58 10.79
N GLN A 168 -11.89 9.54 10.74
CA GLN A 168 -11.93 10.65 9.77
C GLN A 168 -11.85 10.17 8.32
N MET A 169 -11.04 9.13 8.03
CA MET A 169 -10.97 8.51 6.70
C MET A 169 -12.30 7.85 6.31
N THR A 170 -12.94 7.14 7.24
CA THR A 170 -14.26 6.53 6.98
C THR A 170 -15.35 7.58 6.77
N ALA A 171 -15.31 8.67 7.54
CA ALA A 171 -16.21 9.80 7.36
C ALA A 171 -16.00 10.46 5.99
N ALA A 172 -14.75 10.76 5.60
CA ALA A 172 -14.42 11.33 4.30
C ALA A 172 -14.77 10.42 3.12
N GLN A 173 -14.63 9.09 3.27
CA GLN A 173 -15.11 8.12 2.27
C GLN A 173 -16.63 8.13 2.13
N SER A 174 -17.35 8.26 3.24
CA SER A 174 -18.82 8.38 3.22
C SER A 174 -19.29 9.69 2.57
N GLU A 175 -18.55 10.80 2.77
CA GLU A 175 -18.81 12.06 2.06
C GLU A 175 -18.55 11.91 0.55
N LEU A 176 -17.52 11.16 0.16
CA LEU A 176 -17.24 10.83 -1.24
C LEU A 176 -18.34 10.01 -1.91
N ALA A 177 -18.89 9.03 -1.19
CA ALA A 177 -20.00 8.22 -1.69
C ALA A 177 -21.30 9.04 -1.88
N ASN A 178 -21.45 10.13 -1.12
CA ASN A 178 -22.62 11.02 -1.19
C ASN A 178 -22.40 12.26 -2.07
N ALA A 179 -21.17 12.53 -2.49
CA ALA A 179 -20.83 13.65 -3.36
C ALA A 179 -21.39 13.42 -4.77
N LYS A 180 -22.25 14.34 -5.24
CA LYS A 180 -22.91 14.25 -6.55
C LYS A 180 -22.20 15.03 -7.66
N SER A 181 -21.20 15.84 -7.33
CA SER A 181 -20.50 16.71 -8.30
C SER A 181 -19.03 16.33 -8.45
N ASP A 182 -18.50 16.48 -9.66
CA ASP A 182 -17.09 16.21 -9.97
C ASP A 182 -16.12 17.12 -9.18
N ALA A 183 -16.57 18.32 -8.82
CA ALA A 183 -15.81 19.25 -8.00
C ALA A 183 -15.67 18.75 -6.54
N ASP A 184 -16.74 18.22 -5.95
CA ASP A 184 -16.71 17.64 -4.61
C ASP A 184 -15.87 16.36 -4.56
N VAL A 185 -15.92 15.56 -5.63
CA VAL A 185 -15.09 14.36 -5.79
C VAL A 185 -13.60 14.73 -5.84
N ALA A 186 -13.22 15.82 -6.50
CA ALA A 186 -11.83 16.28 -6.56
C ALA A 186 -11.32 16.77 -5.19
N ILE A 187 -12.12 17.54 -4.46
CA ILE A 187 -11.78 18.02 -3.11
C ILE A 187 -11.65 16.85 -2.14
N ALA A 188 -12.56 15.88 -2.21
CA ALA A 188 -12.54 14.74 -1.33
C ALA A 188 -11.40 13.75 -1.64
N LYS A 189 -11.00 13.60 -2.92
CA LYS A 189 -9.77 12.89 -3.29
C LYS A 189 -8.51 13.57 -2.75
N ALA A 190 -8.46 14.90 -2.76
CA ALA A 190 -7.35 15.65 -2.17
C ALA A 190 -7.26 15.44 -0.64
N LYS A 191 -8.41 15.47 0.07
CA LYS A 191 -8.47 15.17 1.50
C LYS A 191 -8.03 13.73 1.82
N LEU A 192 -8.42 12.74 1.01
CA LEU A 192 -7.95 11.36 1.19
C LEU A 192 -6.44 11.22 0.99
N ALA A 193 -5.87 11.89 -0.01
CA ALA A 193 -4.43 11.85 -0.24
C ALA A 193 -3.64 12.50 0.90
N GLU A 194 -4.15 13.57 1.50
CA GLU A 194 -3.55 14.24 2.65
C GLU A 194 -3.66 13.40 3.92
N ALA A 195 -4.83 12.83 4.20
CA ALA A 195 -5.04 11.91 5.31
C ALA A 195 -4.18 10.63 5.18
N GLN A 196 -3.99 10.11 3.96
CA GLN A 196 -3.10 8.97 3.72
C GLN A 196 -1.63 9.31 4.00
N LYS A 197 -1.17 10.53 3.68
CA LYS A 197 0.17 11.01 4.03
C LYS A 197 0.35 11.16 5.53
N GLN A 198 -0.64 11.72 6.22
CA GLN A 198 -0.62 11.82 7.69
C GLN A 198 -0.56 10.44 8.34
N GLN A 199 -1.33 9.47 7.82
CA GLN A 199 -1.30 8.09 8.31
C GLN A 199 0.08 7.44 8.15
N GLN A 200 0.75 7.64 7.00
CA GLN A 200 2.11 7.15 6.79
C GLN A 200 3.11 7.79 7.76
N GLN A 201 2.97 9.09 8.04
CA GLN A 201 3.81 9.77 9.03
C GLN A 201 3.58 9.24 10.45
N THR A 202 2.33 9.03 10.86
CA THR A 202 2.01 8.46 12.18
C THR A 202 2.51 7.02 12.31
N GLN A 203 2.39 6.19 11.25
CA GLN A 203 2.97 4.85 11.23
C GLN A 203 4.50 4.86 11.30
N ALA A 204 5.16 5.80 10.60
CA ALA A 204 6.61 5.98 10.69
C ALA A 204 7.05 6.39 12.11
N ASN A 205 6.27 7.24 12.79
CA ASN A 205 6.53 7.63 14.18
C ASN A 205 6.37 6.45 15.15
N ILE A 206 5.34 5.62 14.98
CA ILE A 206 5.16 4.38 15.77
C ILE A 206 6.33 3.42 15.54
N ALA A 207 6.77 3.26 14.29
CA ALA A 207 7.91 2.42 13.95
C ALA A 207 9.22 2.94 14.57
N ALA A 208 9.42 4.26 14.60
CA ALA A 208 10.58 4.89 15.24
C ALA A 208 10.60 4.63 16.76
N VAL A 209 9.48 4.84 17.44
CA VAL A 209 9.34 4.60 18.89
C VAL A 209 9.60 3.12 19.23
N ARG A 210 9.06 2.18 18.43
CA ARG A 210 9.32 0.73 18.61
C ARG A 210 10.77 0.34 18.35
N ALA A 211 11.46 1.02 17.44
CA ALA A 211 12.87 0.79 17.13
C ALA A 211 13.82 1.40 18.18
N GLY A 212 13.31 2.00 19.26
CA GLY A 212 14.12 2.65 20.30
C GLY A 212 14.81 3.94 19.84
N LYS A 213 14.48 4.42 18.63
CA LYS A 213 14.92 5.72 18.14
C LYS A 213 13.85 6.73 18.57
N GLY A 214 14.18 7.56 19.55
CA GLY A 214 13.28 8.61 20.02
C GLY A 214 12.68 9.42 18.87
N PRO A 215 11.47 9.99 19.05
CA PRO A 215 10.74 10.65 17.98
C PRO A 215 11.62 11.73 17.34
N LYS A 216 11.86 11.60 16.03
CA LYS A 216 12.46 12.69 15.26
C LYS A 216 11.41 13.80 15.17
N PRO A 217 11.71 15.04 15.59
CA PRO A 217 10.79 16.14 15.38
C PRO A 217 10.56 16.27 13.87
N ALA A 218 9.28 16.38 13.49
CA ALA A 218 8.88 16.66 12.13
C ALA A 218 9.47 18.02 11.73
N THR A 219 10.58 17.99 10.98
CA THR A 219 11.16 19.18 10.37
C THR A 219 10.23 19.65 9.26
N ASN A 220 9.32 20.55 9.61
CA ASN A 220 8.64 21.40 8.65
C ASN A 220 9.71 22.20 7.91
N THR A 221 9.93 21.82 6.66
CA THR A 221 10.75 22.56 5.72
C THR A 221 9.94 23.77 5.26
N SER A 222 10.06 24.90 5.97
CA SER A 222 9.82 26.21 5.40
C SER A 222 11.17 26.90 5.24
N SER A 223 11.65 26.89 3.99
CA SER A 223 12.68 27.80 3.49
C SER A 223 12.33 29.25 3.84
N GLY A 224 13.24 29.93 4.54
CA GLY A 224 13.14 31.37 4.78
C GLY A 224 14.14 31.81 5.82
N GLY A 225 15.33 32.23 5.38
CA GLY A 225 16.32 32.86 6.26
C GLY A 225 15.70 34.05 7.00
N GLY A 226 15.74 34.00 8.32
CA GLY A 226 15.25 35.06 9.18
C GLY A 226 15.67 34.75 10.61
N SER A 227 16.69 35.47 11.08
CA SER A 227 17.14 35.51 12.48
C SER A 227 15.94 35.55 13.42
N THR A 228 15.72 34.48 14.18
CA THR A 228 14.66 34.42 15.19
C THR A 228 14.97 35.46 16.26
N LYS A 229 14.12 36.49 16.38
CA LYS A 229 14.20 37.48 17.45
C LYS A 229 14.03 36.74 18.78
N CYS A 230 15.09 36.60 19.59
CA CYS A 230 14.98 36.11 20.96
C CYS A 230 14.10 37.11 21.74
N ASN A 231 12.88 36.71 22.10
CA ASN A 231 11.94 37.52 22.89
C ASN A 231 12.16 37.25 24.39
N CYS A 232 13.37 37.51 24.87
CA CYS A 232 13.75 37.38 26.28
C CYS A 232 13.87 38.76 26.93
N GLN A 233 13.41 38.91 28.18
CA GLN A 233 13.65 40.13 28.95
C GLN A 233 15.16 40.30 29.24
N PRO A 234 15.68 41.53 29.22
CA PRO A 234 17.10 41.77 29.49
C PRO A 234 17.43 41.41 30.94
N GLY A 235 18.20 40.32 31.12
CA GLY A 235 18.73 39.89 32.43
C GLY A 235 18.51 38.41 32.80
N ASP A 236 17.88 37.59 31.95
CA ASP A 236 17.64 36.18 32.28
C ASP A 236 18.84 35.27 31.91
N PRO A 237 19.54 34.67 32.90
CA PRO A 237 20.70 33.81 32.67
C PRO A 237 20.36 32.41 32.14
N LEU A 238 19.07 32.08 31.95
CA LEU A 238 18.63 30.81 31.35
C LEU A 238 18.37 30.90 29.84
N CYS A 239 18.37 32.12 29.28
CA CYS A 239 18.18 32.33 27.83
C CYS A 239 19.55 32.29 27.12
N GLY A 240 19.95 31.09 26.66
CA GLY A 240 21.25 30.79 26.05
C GLY A 240 21.53 31.39 24.65
N CYS A 241 20.99 32.56 24.32
CA CYS A 241 21.36 33.29 23.08
C CYS A 241 22.70 34.03 23.30
N VAL A 242 23.79 33.32 23.56
CA VAL A 242 25.16 33.86 23.53
C VAL A 242 25.87 33.30 22.30
N GLN A 243 25.86 34.14 21.27
CA GLN A 243 26.71 34.15 20.07
C GLN A 243 26.53 33.04 19.03
#